data_AF-J1H7S2-F1
#
_entry.id   AF-J1H7S2-F1
#
_cell.length_a   1.000
_cell.length_b   1.000
_cell.length_c   1.000
_cell.angle_alpha   90.00
_cell.angle_beta   90.00
_cell.angle_gamma   90.00
#
_symmetry.space_group_name_H-M   'P 1'
#
loop_
_entity.id
_entity.type
_entity.pdbx_description
1 polymer ?
#
loop_
_entity_poly.entity_id
_entity_poly.type
_entity_poly.pdbx_seq_one_letter_code
_entity_poly.pdbx_strand_id
1 'polypeptide(L)'
;MVHSASALVLTATGCAIGGFWLWMWSGAGVFARRAGVLRLSSARDSPACPVQRVVWPQLPLLAALWLATAALASREAAGWDASAQCAVVFALLGAMALVAVICLYFGALPEWAYPGWMARRYYRAHPDRAVAELGHARAVGLAA
;
A
#
# COMPACT_ATOMS: atom_id res chain seq x y z
N MET A 1 -5.38 -17.24 -27.50
CA MET A 1 -4.05 -16.77 -27.04
C MET A 1 -4.07 -15.32 -26.52
N VAL A 2 -4.75 -14.37 -27.17
CA VAL A 2 -4.79 -12.94 -26.74
C VAL A 2 -5.39 -12.72 -25.34
N HIS A 3 -6.40 -13.53 -24.94
CA HIS A 3 -7.06 -13.43 -23.62
C HIS A 3 -6.17 -13.86 -22.43
N SER A 4 -5.16 -14.70 -22.66
CA SER A 4 -4.22 -15.11 -21.61
C SER A 4 -3.20 -14.02 -21.30
N ALA A 5 -2.85 -13.20 -22.29
CA ALA A 5 -1.89 -12.12 -22.14
C ALA A 5 -2.45 -10.98 -21.27
N SER A 6 -3.72 -10.61 -21.45
CA SER A 6 -4.37 -9.56 -20.65
C SER A 6 -4.46 -9.97 -19.18
N ALA A 7 -4.99 -11.16 -18.87
CA ALA A 7 -5.07 -11.67 -17.49
C ALA A 7 -3.69 -11.77 -16.81
N LEU A 8 -2.65 -12.15 -17.57
CA LEU A 8 -1.28 -12.22 -17.06
C LEU A 8 -0.72 -10.82 -16.73
N VAL A 9 -0.94 -9.82 -17.60
CA VAL A 9 -0.52 -8.44 -17.34
C VAL A 9 -1.22 -7.85 -16.11
N LEU A 10 -2.53 -8.10 -15.97
CA LEU A 10 -3.30 -7.67 -14.80
C LEU A 10 -2.75 -8.30 -13.51
N THR A 11 -2.49 -9.61 -13.56
CA THR A 11 -1.93 -10.36 -12.42
C THR A 11 -0.53 -9.84 -12.06
N ALA A 12 0.34 -9.69 -13.05
CA ALA A 12 1.70 -9.21 -12.86
C ALA A 12 1.73 -7.79 -12.27
N THR A 13 0.83 -6.92 -12.74
CA THR A 13 0.71 -5.55 -12.24
C THR A 13 0.18 -5.52 -10.81
N GLY A 14 -0.85 -6.32 -10.49
CA GLY A 14 -1.34 -6.48 -9.12
C GLY A 14 -0.25 -6.98 -8.16
N CYS A 15 0.49 -8.01 -8.57
CA CYS A 15 1.63 -8.54 -7.79
C CYS A 15 2.75 -7.52 -7.62
N ALA A 16 3.09 -6.75 -8.66
CA ALA A 16 4.13 -5.73 -8.59
C ALA A 16 3.74 -4.60 -7.61
N ILE A 17 2.50 -4.11 -7.70
CA ILE A 17 1.98 -3.06 -6.79
C ILE A 17 1.92 -3.59 -5.36
N GLY A 18 1.35 -4.78 -5.16
CA GLY A 18 1.21 -5.40 -3.84
C GLY A 18 2.56 -5.73 -3.21
N GLY A 19 3.49 -6.29 -3.98
CA GLY A 19 4.85 -6.59 -3.54
C GLY A 19 5.64 -5.34 -3.19
N PHE A 20 5.56 -4.30 -4.01
CA PHE A 20 6.19 -3.01 -3.71
C PHE A 20 5.61 -2.38 -2.44
N TRP A 21 4.29 -2.38 -2.30
CA TRP A 21 3.63 -1.87 -1.09
C TRP A 21 4.04 -2.67 0.15
N LEU A 22 4.02 -4.00 0.08
CA LEU A 22 4.38 -4.87 1.20
C LEU A 22 5.85 -4.73 1.58
N TRP A 23 6.74 -4.55 0.61
CA TRP A 23 8.15 -4.28 0.85
C TRP A 23 8.36 -2.96 1.61
N MET A 24 7.67 -1.89 1.18
CA MET A 24 7.72 -0.59 1.88
C MET A 24 7.03 -0.63 3.25
N TRP A 25 5.95 -1.39 3.38
CA TRP A 25 5.19 -1.54 4.61
C TRP A 25 5.97 -2.33 5.67
N SER A 26 6.58 -3.43 5.27
CA SER A 26 7.38 -4.31 6.14
C SER A 26 8.70 -3.69 6.59
N GLY A 27 9.28 -2.77 5.80
CA GLY A 27 10.59 -2.21 6.11
C GLY A 27 11.71 -3.25 6.06
N ALA A 28 11.56 -4.27 5.20
CA ALA A 28 12.53 -5.34 5.01
C ALA A 28 13.83 -4.80 4.37
N GLY A 29 14.82 -4.54 5.22
CA GLY A 29 16.15 -4.05 4.85
C GLY A 29 16.34 -2.54 4.99
N VAL A 30 17.61 -2.10 5.02
CA VAL A 30 18.00 -0.69 5.24
C VAL A 30 17.38 0.24 4.19
N PHE A 31 17.31 -0.20 2.93
CA PHE A 31 16.72 0.58 1.84
C PHE A 31 15.20 0.76 2.00
N ALA A 32 14.47 -0.29 2.38
CA ALA A 32 13.03 -0.19 2.62
C ALA A 32 12.73 0.73 3.80
N ARG A 33 13.50 0.61 4.89
CA ARG A 33 13.38 1.49 6.07
C ARG A 33 13.70 2.94 5.74
N ARG A 34 14.82 3.18 5.05
CA ARG A 34 15.20 4.53 4.58
C ARG A 34 14.18 5.10 3.60
N ALA A 35 13.67 4.32 2.65
CA ALA A 35 12.67 4.81 1.70
C ALA A 35 11.35 5.18 2.42
N GLY A 36 10.86 4.29 3.30
CA GLY A 36 9.65 4.52 4.08
C GLY A 36 9.76 5.71 5.04
N VAL A 37 10.92 5.92 5.66
CA VAL A 37 11.12 6.98 6.66
C VAL A 37 11.67 8.28 6.07
N LEU A 38 12.46 8.26 4.99
CA LEU A 38 13.06 9.48 4.44
C LEU A 38 12.21 10.13 3.35
N ARG A 39 11.47 9.34 2.57
CA ARG A 39 10.72 9.83 1.41
C ARG A 39 9.21 9.91 1.65
N LEU A 40 8.68 9.13 2.60
CA LEU A 40 7.24 8.89 2.74
C LEU A 40 6.69 9.19 4.14
N SER A 41 7.56 9.46 5.13
CA SER A 41 7.15 9.91 6.47
C SER A 41 6.38 11.22 6.44
N SER A 42 6.59 12.05 5.43
CA SER A 42 5.78 13.25 5.14
C SER A 42 4.30 12.97 4.85
N ALA A 43 3.88 11.73 4.56
CA ALA A 43 2.50 11.45 4.16
C ALA A 43 1.47 11.62 5.29
N ARG A 44 1.89 11.45 6.56
CA ARG A 44 1.01 11.64 7.73
C ARG A 44 1.15 13.02 8.35
N ASP A 45 2.39 13.50 8.47
CA ASP A 45 2.73 14.67 9.27
C ASP A 45 2.91 15.95 8.44
N SER A 46 2.94 15.85 7.11
CA SER A 46 3.09 17.03 6.25
C SER A 46 1.71 17.54 5.79
N PRO A 47 1.32 18.78 6.15
CA PRO A 47 0.10 19.41 5.65
C PRO A 47 0.12 19.64 4.13
N ALA A 48 1.29 19.47 3.50
CA ALA A 48 1.53 19.74 2.08
C ALA A 48 0.91 18.72 1.11
N CYS A 49 0.39 17.56 1.57
CA CYS A 49 -0.21 16.59 0.64
C CYS A 49 -1.32 15.71 1.26
N PRO A 50 -2.52 16.28 1.54
CA PRO A 50 -3.68 15.50 1.99
C PRO A 50 -4.03 14.32 1.07
N VAL A 51 -3.66 14.41 -0.21
CA VAL A 51 -3.79 13.33 -1.21
C VAL A 51 -3.06 12.06 -0.80
N GLN A 52 -1.87 12.16 -0.19
CA GLN A 52 -1.09 10.98 0.21
C GLN A 52 -1.78 10.18 1.33
N ARG A 53 -2.53 10.85 2.21
CA ARG A 53 -3.30 10.18 3.28
C ARG A 53 -4.36 9.23 2.73
N VAL A 54 -4.89 9.54 1.55
CA VAL A 54 -5.87 8.73 0.84
C VAL A 54 -5.18 7.69 -0.02
N VAL A 55 -4.17 8.07 -0.81
CA VAL A 55 -3.54 7.18 -1.81
C VAL A 55 -2.85 5.97 -1.19
N TRP A 56 -2.15 6.14 -0.06
CA TRP A 56 -1.38 5.04 0.53
C TRP A 56 -2.21 3.83 0.98
N PRO A 57 -3.33 4.02 1.71
CA PRO A 57 -4.27 2.96 2.03
C PRO A 57 -4.95 2.31 0.81
N GLN A 58 -4.99 3.01 -0.33
CA GLN A 58 -5.65 2.52 -1.56
C GLN A 58 -4.77 1.54 -2.35
N LEU A 59 -3.44 1.65 -2.25
CA LEU A 59 -2.53 0.76 -2.99
C LEU A 59 -2.71 -0.74 -2.74
N PRO A 60 -2.87 -1.25 -1.50
CA PRO A 60 -3.12 -2.68 -1.28
C PRO A 60 -4.48 -3.10 -1.84
N LEU A 61 -5.49 -2.23 -1.77
CA LEU A 61 -6.82 -2.47 -2.36
C LEU A 61 -6.74 -2.49 -3.89
N LEU A 62 -5.95 -1.59 -4.49
CA LEU A 62 -5.71 -1.54 -5.94
C LEU A 62 -4.97 -2.79 -6.43
N ALA A 63 -3.99 -3.27 -5.66
CA ALA A 63 -3.32 -4.54 -5.96
C ALA A 63 -4.31 -5.72 -5.94
N ALA A 64 -5.17 -5.79 -4.91
CA ALA A 64 -6.22 -6.79 -4.82
C ALA A 64 -7.25 -6.68 -5.95
N LEU A 65 -7.63 -5.44 -6.32
CA LEU A 65 -8.55 -5.17 -7.43
C LEU A 65 -7.98 -5.68 -8.75
N TRP A 66 -6.68 -5.49 -8.99
CA TRP A 66 -6.05 -6.01 -10.20
C TRP A 66 -6.06 -7.53 -10.28
N LEU A 67 -5.79 -8.22 -9.16
CA LEU A 67 -5.87 -9.67 -9.08
C LEU A 67 -7.30 -10.18 -9.26
N ALA A 68 -8.28 -9.51 -8.62
CA ALA A 68 -9.70 -9.85 -8.76
C ALA A 68 -10.18 -9.66 -10.21
N THR A 69 -9.76 -8.59 -10.87
CA THR A 69 -10.09 -8.32 -12.28
C THR A 69 -9.44 -9.34 -13.21
N ALA A 70 -8.21 -9.77 -12.93
CA ALA A 70 -7.56 -10.84 -13.67
C ALA A 70 -8.32 -12.18 -13.53
N ALA A 71 -8.79 -12.50 -12.31
CA ALA A 71 -9.58 -13.69 -12.04
C ALA A 71 -10.97 -13.63 -12.70
N LEU A 72 -11.59 -12.44 -12.76
CA LEU A 72 -12.82 -12.21 -13.50
C LEU A 72 -12.61 -12.46 -15.00
N ALA A 73 -11.59 -11.83 -15.59
CA ALA A 73 -11.28 -11.97 -17.01
C ALA A 73 -10.94 -13.42 -17.42
N SER A 74 -10.25 -14.17 -16.56
CA SER A 74 -9.93 -15.58 -16.82
C SER A 74 -11.15 -16.49 -16.76
N ARG A 75 -12.10 -16.21 -15.86
CA ARG A 75 -13.38 -16.93 -15.74
C ARG A 75 -14.31 -16.69 -16.92
N GLU A 76 -14.48 -15.43 -17.31
CA GLU A 76 -15.26 -15.04 -18.49
C GLU A 76 -14.69 -15.69 -19.76
N ALA A 77 -13.37 -15.68 -19.92
CA ALA A 77 -12.70 -16.34 -21.05
C ALA A 77 -12.86 -17.87 -21.06
N ALA A 78 -13.05 -18.49 -19.90
CA ALA A 78 -13.32 -19.92 -19.77
C ALA A 78 -14.81 -20.28 -19.97
N GLY A 79 -15.70 -19.28 -20.10
CA GLY A 79 -17.15 -19.46 -20.19
C GLY A 79 -17.76 -19.92 -18.87
N TRP A 80 -17.12 -19.65 -17.73
CA TRP A 80 -17.59 -20.05 -16.41
C TRP A 80 -18.38 -18.92 -15.76
N ASP A 81 -19.28 -19.26 -14.82
CA ASP A 81 -19.97 -18.25 -14.03
C ASP A 81 -18.97 -17.37 -13.25
N ALA A 82 -19.05 -16.07 -13.49
CA ALA A 82 -18.18 -15.04 -12.94
C ALA A 82 -18.92 -14.10 -11.97
N SER A 83 -20.18 -14.41 -11.62
CA SER A 83 -21.00 -13.63 -10.69
C SER A 83 -20.29 -13.34 -9.35
N ALA A 84 -19.62 -14.35 -8.79
CA ALA A 84 -18.83 -14.21 -7.56
C ALA A 84 -17.64 -13.26 -7.73
N GLN A 85 -16.91 -13.34 -8.85
CA GLN A 85 -15.78 -12.45 -9.15
C GLN A 85 -16.25 -11.00 -9.36
N CYS A 86 -17.38 -10.79 -10.03
CA CYS A 86 -18.01 -9.49 -10.13
C CYS A 86 -18.34 -8.91 -8.75
N ALA A 87 -18.95 -9.70 -7.87
CA ALA A 87 -19.25 -9.27 -6.50
C ALA A 87 -17.98 -8.87 -5.73
N VAL A 88 -16.87 -9.60 -5.88
CA VAL A 88 -15.58 -9.24 -5.27
C VAL A 88 -15.04 -7.92 -5.82
N VAL A 89 -15.09 -7.69 -7.13
CA VAL A 89 -14.66 -6.43 -7.75
C VAL A 89 -15.50 -5.26 -7.22
N PHE A 90 -16.83 -5.40 -7.17
CA PHE A 90 -17.70 -4.37 -6.60
C PHE A 90 -17.44 -4.12 -5.11
N ALA A 91 -17.22 -5.18 -4.33
CA ALA A 91 -16.87 -5.05 -2.92
C ALA A 91 -15.54 -4.30 -2.72
N LEU A 92 -14.52 -4.58 -3.53
CA LEU A 92 -13.24 -3.88 -3.49
C LEU A 92 -13.38 -2.41 -3.87
N LEU A 93 -14.13 -2.09 -4.93
CA LEU A 93 -14.42 -0.71 -5.31
C LEU A 93 -15.19 0.05 -4.21
N GLY A 94 -16.18 -0.60 -3.60
CA GLY A 94 -16.91 -0.06 -2.45
C GLY A 94 -15.99 0.19 -1.25
N ALA A 95 -15.10 -0.74 -0.93
CA ALA A 95 -14.11 -0.57 0.13
C ALA A 95 -13.13 0.58 -0.16
N MET A 96 -12.67 0.73 -1.40
CA MET A 96 -11.84 1.85 -1.84
C MET A 96 -12.57 3.18 -1.65
N ALA A 97 -13.83 3.28 -2.09
CA ALA A 97 -14.64 4.47 -1.90
C ALA A 97 -14.83 4.80 -0.41
N LEU A 98 -15.15 3.79 0.41
CA LEU A 98 -15.31 3.95 1.86
C LEU A 98 -14.02 4.44 2.53
N VAL A 99 -12.88 3.84 2.21
CA VAL A 99 -11.57 4.27 2.74
C VAL A 99 -11.27 5.71 2.32
N ALA A 100 -11.59 6.10 1.08
CA ALA A 100 -11.41 7.48 0.64
C ALA A 100 -12.28 8.46 1.44
N VAL A 101 -13.56 8.13 1.64
CA VAL A 101 -14.48 8.92 2.49
C VAL A 101 -13.94 9.01 3.91
N ILE A 102 -13.52 7.89 4.51
CA ILE A 102 -12.95 7.89 5.87
C ILE A 102 -11.74 8.84 5.94
N CYS A 103 -10.81 8.73 5.00
CA CYS A 103 -9.61 9.56 4.98
C CYS A 103 -9.90 11.06 4.77
N LEU A 104 -10.94 11.39 4.00
CA LEU A 104 -11.32 12.77 3.69
C LEU A 104 -12.09 13.44 4.83
N TYR A 105 -13.00 12.72 5.49
CA TYR A 105 -13.89 13.27 6.51
C TYR A 105 -13.39 13.08 7.94
N PHE A 106 -12.72 11.96 8.22
CA PHE A 106 -12.25 11.61 9.57
C PHE A 106 -10.73 11.75 9.74
N GLY A 107 -10.01 12.12 8.67
CA GLY A 107 -8.57 12.35 8.70
C GLY A 107 -7.75 11.07 8.49
N ALA A 108 -6.49 11.08 8.93
CA ALA A 108 -5.56 9.97 8.67
C ALA A 108 -6.02 8.67 9.35
N LEU A 109 -5.88 7.55 8.63
CA LEU A 109 -6.05 6.21 9.18
C LEU A 109 -4.99 5.89 10.26
N PRO A 110 -5.10 4.76 10.97
CA PRO A 110 -4.05 4.32 11.88
C PRO A 110 -2.69 4.17 11.20
N GLU A 111 -1.60 4.29 11.97
CA GLU A 111 -0.23 4.27 11.42
C GLU A 111 0.08 3.03 10.57
N TRP A 112 -0.48 1.87 10.92
CA TRP A 112 -0.28 0.62 10.19
C TRP A 112 -0.82 0.65 8.77
N ALA A 113 -1.73 1.57 8.41
CA ALA A 113 -2.25 1.69 7.05
C ALA A 113 -1.26 2.38 6.10
N TYR A 114 -0.18 2.96 6.64
CA TYR A 114 0.80 3.74 5.91
C TYR A 114 2.14 3.01 5.75
N PRO A 115 2.85 3.25 4.64
CA PRO A 115 4.20 2.71 4.46
C PRO A 115 5.15 3.23 5.55
N GLY A 116 6.19 2.44 5.85
CA GLY A 116 7.20 2.81 6.84
C GLY A 116 6.73 2.73 8.31
N TRP A 117 5.52 2.25 8.60
CA TRP A 117 5.06 1.95 9.97
C TRP A 117 6.01 1.00 10.70
N MET A 118 6.36 -0.15 10.09
CA MET A 118 7.28 -1.09 10.74
C MET A 118 8.67 -0.51 10.87
N ALA A 119 9.12 0.30 9.90
CA ALA A 119 10.42 0.97 9.98
C ALA A 119 10.47 1.94 11.17
N ARG A 120 9.42 2.74 11.39
CA ARG A 120 9.30 3.62 12.56
C ARG A 120 9.29 2.84 13.87
N ARG A 121 8.50 1.77 13.92
CA ARG A 121 8.46 0.88 15.09
C ARG A 121 9.84 0.25 15.37
N TYR A 122 10.55 -0.17 14.33
CA TYR A 122 11.89 -0.74 14.43
C TYR A 122 12.91 0.27 14.96
N TYR A 123 12.92 1.50 14.43
CA TYR A 123 13.84 2.55 14.86
C TYR A 123 13.55 3.07 16.27
N ARG A 124 12.28 3.13 16.68
CA ARG A 124 11.90 3.43 18.07
C ARG A 124 12.44 2.38 19.06
N ALA A 125 12.46 1.11 18.65
CA ALA A 125 13.02 0.03 19.46
C ALA A 125 14.56 -0.04 19.40
N HIS A 126 15.19 0.54 18.38
CA HIS A 126 16.65 0.49 18.17
C HIS A 126 17.20 1.89 17.83
N PRO A 127 17.30 2.79 18.82
CA PRO A 127 17.70 4.18 18.59
C PRO A 127 19.12 4.31 18.01
N ASP A 128 20.05 3.45 18.41
CA ASP A 128 21.42 3.45 17.88
C ASP A 128 21.46 3.16 16.37
N ARG A 129 20.59 2.26 15.91
CA ARG A 129 20.44 1.93 14.49
C ARG A 129 19.78 3.08 13.73
N ALA A 130 18.86 3.81 14.36
CA ALA A 130 18.27 5.00 13.77
C ALA A 130 19.33 6.10 13.54
N VAL A 131 20.22 6.33 14.52
CA VAL A 131 21.33 7.28 14.37
C VAL A 131 22.29 6.85 13.27
N ALA A 132 22.68 5.58 13.24
CA ALA A 132 23.60 5.04 12.22
C ALA A 132 23.01 5.06 10.81
N GLU A 133 21.72 4.72 10.65
CA GLU A 133 21.08 4.63 9.33
C GLU A 133 20.47 5.95 8.84
N LEU A 134 20.00 6.84 9.72
CA LEU A 134 19.26 8.06 9.33
C LEU A 134 19.96 9.38 9.74
N GLY A 135 20.98 9.31 10.60
CA GLY A 135 21.63 10.47 11.19
C GLY A 135 20.93 10.98 12.46
N HIS A 136 21.70 11.65 13.32
CA HIS A 136 21.28 12.03 14.68
C HIS A 136 20.01 12.90 14.70
N ALA A 137 19.92 13.93 13.85
CA ALA A 137 18.77 14.84 13.80
C ALA A 137 17.44 14.13 13.48
N ARG A 138 17.45 13.12 12.61
CA ARG A 138 16.22 12.37 12.25
C ARG A 138 15.90 11.28 13.27
N ALA A 139 16.91 10.69 13.91
CA ALA A 139 16.69 9.74 15.00
C ALA A 139 15.97 10.42 16.18
N VAL A 140 16.38 11.64 16.54
CA VAL A 140 15.73 12.45 17.58
C VAL A 140 14.27 12.76 17.20
N GLY A 141 14.01 13.13 15.95
CA GLY A 141 12.64 13.39 15.47
C GLY A 141 11.71 12.17 15.40
N LEU A 142 12.23 10.95 15.51
CA LEU A 142 11.42 9.71 15.58
C LEU A 142 11.15 9.25 17.01
N ALA A 143 11.93 9.75 17.97
CA ALA A 143 11.83 9.46 19.39
C ALA A 143 10.94 10.46 20.15
N ALA A 144 10.75 11.66 19.60
CA ALA A 144 9.73 12.63 20.02
C ALA A 144 8.33 12.20 19.57
#